data_AF-A0A0F9EU82-F1
#
_entry.id   AF-A0A0F9EU82-F1
#
_cell.length_a   1.000
_cell.length_b   1.000
_cell.length_c   1.000
_cell.angle_alpha   90.00
_cell.angle_beta   90.00
_cell.angle_gamma   90.00
#
_symmetry.space_group_name_H-M   'P 1'
#
loop_
_entity.id
_entity.type
_entity.pdbx_description
1 polymer ?
#
loop_
_entity_poly.entity_id
_entity_poly.type
_entity_poly.pdbx_seq_one_letter_code
_entity_poly.pdbx_strand_id
1 'polypeptide(L)'
;MGLFNTLLGNASEVSSEKLNDKYRRLLVDNEQIELGFTLFRDVFMFTNKRLILVDIQGLTGSKIEYRSLPYKNISRFSLETSGTFDLDAELKIWISSEDTPS
;
A
#
# COMPACT_ATOMS: atom_id res chain seq x y z
N MET A 1 -3.67 -1.57 20.18
CA MET A 1 -4.56 -2.76 20.12
C MET A 1 -5.48 -2.63 18.93
N GLY A 2 -5.26 -3.42 17.86
CA GLY A 2 -6.40 -3.88 17.05
C GLY A 2 -6.32 -3.79 15.52
N LEU A 3 -5.49 -2.94 14.91
CA LEU A 3 -5.51 -2.81 13.43
C LEU A 3 -4.47 -3.69 12.73
N PHE A 4 -3.38 -4.05 13.44
CA PHE A 4 -2.22 -4.66 12.80
C PHE A 4 -2.04 -6.16 13.03
N ASN A 5 -2.76 -6.74 13.98
CA ASN A 5 -2.71 -8.17 14.38
C ASN A 5 -3.23 -9.15 13.29
N THR A 6 -3.46 -8.64 12.09
CA THR A 6 -4.07 -9.32 10.95
C THR A 6 -3.37 -8.93 9.63
N LEU A 7 -2.30 -8.12 9.70
CA LEU A 7 -1.53 -7.63 8.55
C LEU A 7 -0.92 -8.75 7.70
N LEU A 8 -0.55 -9.87 8.31
CA LEU A 8 0.24 -10.91 7.64
C LEU A 8 -0.47 -12.26 7.51
N GLY A 9 -1.65 -12.39 8.12
CA GLY A 9 -2.50 -13.56 7.92
C GLY A 9 -3.36 -13.50 6.65
N ASN A 10 -3.61 -12.31 6.10
CA ASN A 10 -4.61 -12.07 5.03
C ASN A 10 -4.14 -11.17 3.87
N ALA A 11 -2.85 -10.81 3.79
CA ALA A 11 -2.34 -10.09 2.62
C ALA A 11 -2.35 -11.04 1.41
N SER A 12 -3.31 -10.86 0.51
CA SER A 12 -3.38 -11.63 -0.73
C SER A 12 -2.75 -10.82 -1.86
N GLU A 13 -1.81 -11.43 -2.57
CA GLU A 13 -1.34 -10.89 -3.84
C GLU A 13 -2.54 -10.85 -4.80
N VAL A 14 -2.78 -9.68 -5.39
CA VAL A 14 -3.85 -9.51 -6.37
C VAL A 14 -3.22 -9.39 -7.74
N SER A 15 -3.74 -10.16 -8.70
CA SER A 15 -3.24 -10.10 -10.07
C SER A 15 -3.30 -8.67 -10.62
N SER A 16 -2.23 -8.26 -11.28
CA SER A 16 -2.10 -6.94 -11.90
C SER A 16 -3.23 -6.67 -12.91
N GLU A 17 -3.78 -7.69 -13.55
CA GLU A 17 -4.96 -7.60 -14.44
C GLU A 17 -6.20 -7.07 -13.71
N LYS A 18 -6.57 -7.66 -12.57
CA LYS A 18 -7.74 -7.22 -11.79
C LYS A 18 -7.57 -5.79 -11.26
N LEU A 19 -6.35 -5.45 -10.87
CA LEU A 19 -6.01 -4.10 -10.41
C LEU A 19 -6.08 -3.10 -11.56
N ASN A 20 -5.59 -3.46 -12.75
CA ASN A 20 -5.71 -2.64 -13.94
C ASN A 20 -7.18 -2.40 -14.30
N ASP A 21 -8.04 -3.43 -14.32
CA ASP A 21 -9.46 -3.25 -14.65
C ASP A 21 -10.16 -2.24 -13.73
N LYS A 22 -9.84 -2.29 -12.43
CA LYS A 22 -10.47 -1.41 -11.42
C LYS A 22 -9.84 -0.01 -11.37
N TYR A 23 -8.52 0.09 -11.49
CA TYR A 23 -7.77 1.30 -11.16
C TYR A 23 -7.04 1.93 -12.35
N ARG A 24 -7.20 1.43 -13.58
CA ARG A 24 -6.58 2.00 -14.80
C ARG A 24 -6.79 3.50 -14.95
N ARG A 25 -7.94 4.03 -14.51
CA ARG A 25 -8.24 5.47 -14.56
C ARG A 25 -7.35 6.33 -13.65
N LEU A 26 -6.64 5.73 -12.69
CA LEU A 26 -5.68 6.42 -11.82
C LEU A 26 -4.28 6.51 -12.43
N LEU A 27 -4.00 5.70 -13.45
CA LEU A 27 -2.69 5.60 -14.09
C LEU A 27 -2.52 6.72 -15.13
N VAL A 28 -1.32 7.27 -15.19
CA VAL A 28 -0.94 8.22 -16.26
C VAL A 28 -0.41 7.47 -17.49
N ASP A 29 -0.17 8.20 -18.58
CA ASP A 29 0.42 7.63 -19.78
C ASP A 29 1.74 6.92 -19.49
N ASN A 30 1.88 5.70 -20.04
CA ASN A 30 3.02 4.81 -19.82
C ASN A 30 3.28 4.44 -18.34
N GLU A 31 2.26 4.54 -17.48
CA GLU A 31 2.27 3.98 -16.13
C GLU A 31 1.61 2.60 -16.13
N GLN A 32 2.28 1.61 -15.54
CA GLN A 32 1.80 0.22 -15.47
C GLN A 32 1.91 -0.28 -14.04
N ILE A 33 0.89 -1.01 -13.58
CA ILE A 33 0.91 -1.71 -12.28
C ILE A 33 1.79 -2.95 -12.43
N GLU A 34 2.87 -3.01 -11.67
CA GLU A 34 3.80 -4.14 -11.66
C GLU A 34 3.40 -5.16 -10.60
N LEU A 35 3.02 -4.69 -9.41
CA LEU A 35 2.59 -5.53 -8.29
C LEU A 35 1.43 -4.87 -7.55
N GLY A 36 0.59 -5.69 -6.93
CA GLY A 36 -0.31 -5.14 -5.92
C GLY A 36 -0.79 -6.15 -4.89
N PHE A 37 -1.06 -5.61 -3.72
CA PHE A 37 -1.41 -6.35 -2.54
C PHE A 37 -2.69 -5.76 -1.98
N THR A 38 -3.61 -6.62 -1.56
CA THR A 38 -4.77 -6.19 -0.79
C THR A 38 -4.61 -6.64 0.65
N LEU A 39 -4.75 -5.68 1.54
CA LEU A 39 -4.66 -5.86 2.97
C LEU A 39 -6.03 -5.52 3.56
N PHE A 40 -6.80 -6.55 3.89
CA PHE A 40 -8.22 -6.44 4.21
C PHE A 40 -9.04 -5.74 3.11
N ARG A 41 -9.17 -4.41 3.21
CA ARG A 41 -9.91 -3.55 2.27
C ARG A 41 -8.99 -2.58 1.55
N ASP A 42 -7.80 -2.35 2.07
CA ASP A 42 -6.86 -1.39 1.53
C ASP A 42 -6.03 -2.04 0.43
N VAL A 43 -5.64 -1.26 -0.56
CA VAL A 43 -4.88 -1.75 -1.72
C VAL A 43 -3.59 -0.98 -1.86
N PHE A 44 -2.50 -1.73 -1.95
CA PHE A 44 -1.16 -1.23 -2.24
C PHE A 44 -0.85 -1.60 -3.69
N MET A 45 -0.59 -0.62 -4.54
CA MET A 45 -0.22 -0.85 -5.94
C MET A 45 1.14 -0.24 -6.22
N PHE A 46 2.08 -1.08 -6.60
CA PHE A 46 3.40 -0.69 -7.08
C PHE A 46 3.32 -0.55 -8.59
N THR A 47 3.51 0.67 -9.09
CA THR A 47 3.62 0.93 -10.52
C THR A 47 5.07 1.09 -10.92
N ASN A 48 5.38 1.23 -12.21
CA ASN A 48 6.72 1.63 -12.65
C ASN A 48 7.10 3.09 -12.30
N LYS A 49 6.23 3.88 -11.66
CA LYS A 49 6.45 5.31 -11.35
C LYS A 49 6.30 5.66 -9.87
N ARG A 50 5.39 5.02 -9.14
CA ARG A 50 5.01 5.38 -7.77
C ARG A 50 4.34 4.22 -7.04
N LEU A 51 4.33 4.29 -5.72
CA LEU A 51 3.43 3.52 -4.88
C LEU A 51 2.08 4.26 -4.80
N ILE A 52 0.99 3.55 -5.04
CA ILE A 52 -0.37 4.04 -4.85
C ILE A 52 -1.01 3.27 -3.70
N LEU A 53 -1.48 4.01 -2.69
CA LEU A 53 -2.23 3.47 -1.56
C LEU A 53 -3.70 3.84 -1.73
N VAL A 54 -4.57 2.84 -1.60
CA VAL A 54 -6.02 3.01 -1.61
C VAL A 54 -6.54 2.58 -0.25
N ASP A 55 -6.93 3.54 0.58
CA ASP A 55 -7.50 3.30 1.90
C ASP A 55 -9.03 3.43 1.81
N ILE A 56 -9.73 2.36 2.20
CA ILE A 56 -11.19 2.32 2.21
C ILE A 56 -11.69 2.55 3.64
N GLN A 57 -12.12 3.78 3.88
CA GLN A 57 -12.53 4.28 5.18
C GLN A 57 -14.04 4.17 5.44
N GLY A 58 -14.38 4.10 6.73
CA GLY A 58 -15.76 4.05 7.21
C GLY A 58 -16.37 2.65 7.26
N LEU A 59 -17.55 2.57 7.89
CA LEU A 59 -18.28 1.31 8.08
C LEU A 59 -18.83 0.77 6.75
N THR A 60 -19.28 1.67 5.87
CA THR A 60 -19.85 1.35 4.55
C THR A 60 -18.80 1.32 3.43
N GLY A 61 -17.57 1.76 3.69
CA GLY A 61 -16.52 1.89 2.68
C GLY A 61 -16.78 2.98 1.64
N SER A 62 -17.68 3.92 1.92
CA SER A 62 -18.06 4.97 0.97
C SER A 62 -17.03 6.10 0.84
N LYS A 63 -16.08 6.19 1.79
CA LYS A 63 -14.98 7.15 1.72
C LYS A 63 -13.73 6.38 1.31
N ILE A 64 -13.13 6.78 0.19
CA ILE A 64 -11.90 6.17 -0.31
C ILE A 64 -10.85 7.27 -0.42
N GLU A 65 -9.69 7.04 0.18
CA GLU A 65 -8.53 7.91 0.07
C GLU A 65 -7.51 7.27 -0.87
N TYR A 66 -7.03 8.04 -1.84
CA TYR A 66 -6.01 7.63 -2.80
C TYR A 66 -4.74 8.44 -2.56
N ARG A 67 -3.68 7.81 -2.06
CA ARG A 67 -2.38 8.46 -1.86
C ARG A 67 -1.41 7.99 -2.93
N SER A 68 -0.76 8.94 -3.59
CA SER A 68 0.28 8.68 -4.59
C SER A 68 1.63 9.09 -4.03
N LEU A 69 2.56 8.14 -3.96
CA LEU A 69 3.89 8.31 -3.40
C LEU A 69 4.94 8.04 -4.49
N PRO A 70 5.38 9.06 -5.25
CA PRO A 70 6.44 8.91 -6.24
C PRO A 70 7.71 8.34 -5.63
N TYR A 71 8.32 7.34 -6.28
CA TYR A 71 9.51 6.69 -5.71
C TYR A 71 10.67 7.65 -5.49
N LYS A 72 10.84 8.64 -6.38
CA LYS A 72 11.85 9.69 -6.22
C LYS A 72 11.69 10.53 -4.94
N ASN A 73 10.50 10.54 -4.34
CA ASN A 73 10.21 11.26 -3.10
C ASN A 73 10.29 10.36 -1.87
N ILE A 74 10.45 9.04 -2.02
CA ILE A 74 10.68 8.14 -0.89
C ILE A 74 12.13 8.30 -0.47
N SER A 75 12.34 8.90 0.70
CA SER A 75 13.68 9.23 1.21
C SER A 75 14.31 8.07 1.98
N ARG A 76 13.48 7.29 2.70
CA ARG A 76 13.90 6.15 3.51
C ARG A 76 12.78 5.12 3.55
N PHE A 77 13.14 3.87 3.80
CA PHE A 77 12.22 2.81 4.15
C PHE A 77 12.87 1.89 5.18
N SER A 78 12.05 1.21 5.98
CA SER A 78 12.51 0.22 6.96
C SER A 78 11.54 -0.92 6.97
N LEU A 79 12.05 -2.14 6.90
CA LEU A 79 11.27 -3.36 7.05
C LEU A 79 11.73 -4.04 8.33
N GLU A 80 10.84 -4.15 9.30
CA GLU A 80 11.04 -4.87 10.54
C GLU A 80 10.34 -6.22 10.39
N THR A 81 11.10 -7.32 10.43
CA THR A 81 10.53 -8.66 10.30
C THR A 81 10.00 -9.15 11.63
N SER A 82 8.96 -9.99 11.62
CA SER A 82 8.46 -10.65 12.82
C SER A 82 9.55 -11.52 13.48
N GLY A 83 9.70 -11.36 14.80
CA GLY A 83 10.54 -12.23 15.62
C GLY A 83 9.81 -13.51 16.04
N THR A 84 10.46 -14.36 16.83
CA THR A 84 9.89 -15.66 17.25
C THR A 84 8.61 -15.54 18.12
N PHE A 85 8.33 -14.35 18.67
CA PHE A 85 7.20 -14.09 19.58
C PHE A 85 6.29 -12.92 19.18
N ASP A 86 6.63 -12.21 18.09
CA ASP A 86 5.81 -11.11 17.55
C ASP A 86 5.43 -11.49 16.13
N LEU A 87 4.13 -11.52 15.81
CA LEU A 87 3.63 -12.06 14.54
C LEU A 87 3.67 -11.02 13.41
N ASP A 88 3.96 -9.77 13.74
CA ASP A 88 3.80 -8.64 12.84
C ASP A 88 5.17 -8.19 12.29
N ALA A 89 5.26 -8.08 10.97
CA ALA A 89 6.34 -7.43 10.24
C ALA A 89 5.84 -6.04 9.80
N GLU A 90 6.68 -5.01 9.96
CA GLU A 90 6.30 -3.62 9.79
C GLU A 90 7.12 -2.97 8.66
N LEU A 91 6.43 -2.43 7.64
CA LEU A 91 7.05 -1.61 6.60
C LEU A 91 6.79 -0.12 6.88
N LYS A 92 7.85 0.65 7.08
CA LYS A 92 7.81 2.10 7.30
C LYS A 92 8.37 2.81 6.07
N ILE A 93 7.66 3.81 5.55
CA ILE A 93 8.08 4.60 4.38
C ILE A 93 8.13 6.07 4.78
N TRP A 94 9.24 6.75 4.49
CA TRP A 94 9.40 8.18 4.74
C TRP A 94 9.40 8.95 3.44
N ILE A 95 8.53 9.94 3.33
CA ILE A 95 8.49 10.86 2.20
C ILE A 95 9.40 12.07 2.49
N SER A 96 10.15 12.49 1.48
CA SER A 96 11.05 13.64 1.56
C SER A 96 10.32 14.84 2.15
N SER A 97 10.91 15.45 3.18
CA SER A 97 10.39 16.60 3.95
C SER A 97 9.39 16.29 5.08
N GLU A 98 9.07 15.02 5.34
CA GLU A 98 8.27 14.62 6.52
C GLU A 98 9.16 14.10 7.65
N ASP A 99 8.93 14.61 8.87
CA ASP A 99 9.61 14.12 10.09
C ASP A 99 9.05 12.78 10.57
N THR A 100 7.82 12.44 10.18
CA THR A 100 7.11 11.20 10.54
C THR A 100 6.86 10.32 9.31
N PRO A 101 6.96 8.97 9.43
CA PRO A 101 6.64 8.06 8.34
C PRO A 101 5.15 8.16 7.95
N SER A 102 4.89 7.99 6.66
CA SER A 102 3.59 8.17 6.00
C SER A 102 2.79 6.89 5.89
#